data_AF-A0AAF0EPU0-F1
#
_entry.id   AF-A0AAF0EPU0-F1
#
_cell.length_a   1.000
_cell.length_b   1.000
_cell.length_c   1.000
_cell.angle_alpha   90.00
_cell.angle_beta   90.00
_cell.angle_gamma   90.00
#
_symmetry.space_group_name_H-M   'P 1'
#
loop_
_entity.id
_entity.type
_entity.pdbx_description
1 polymer ?
#
loop_
_entity_poly.entity_id
_entity_poly.type
_entity_poly.pdbx_seq_one_letter_code
_entity_poly.pdbx_strand_id
1 'polypeptide(L)'
;MALPAEVEYDHEFQDGIRAIVSQLQAQGASEAQIKDTVQQATEYYQQRNRASEQEQHKEELSVNEEPETAVKEPERGEPYPASFTAIVEMLTTGREDQIPGIREIPLKINEQPPSESKMTRPRKPWE
;
A
#
# COMPACT_ATOMS: atom_id res chain seq x y z
N MET A 1 -35.98 9.98 -3.20
CA MET A 1 -35.29 8.72 -3.53
C MET A 1 -33.96 8.80 -2.81
N ALA A 2 -33.79 8.01 -1.75
CA ALA A 2 -32.68 8.15 -0.81
C ALA A 2 -31.44 7.40 -1.33
N LEU A 3 -30.29 8.08 -1.34
CA LEU A 3 -29.00 7.49 -1.67
C LEU A 3 -28.54 6.61 -0.49
N PRO A 4 -27.84 5.49 -0.73
CA PRO A 4 -27.32 4.63 0.32
C PRO A 4 -26.20 5.34 1.10
N ALA A 5 -26.26 5.26 2.44
CA ALA A 5 -25.45 6.04 3.39
C ALA A 5 -23.92 5.86 3.27
N GLU A 6 -23.42 4.85 2.56
CA GLU A 6 -21.98 4.56 2.45
C GLU A 6 -21.27 5.39 1.39
N VAL A 7 -21.97 5.84 0.33
CA VAL A 7 -21.40 6.76 -0.68
C VAL A 7 -21.53 8.23 -0.24
N GLU A 8 -22.31 8.47 0.82
CA GLU A 8 -22.59 9.80 1.36
C GLU A 8 -21.42 10.36 2.20
N TYR A 9 -20.47 9.52 2.61
CA TYR A 9 -19.31 9.91 3.46
C TYR A 9 -17.98 10.09 2.72
N ASP A 10 -17.86 9.69 1.46
CA ASP A 10 -16.64 9.91 0.68
C ASP A 10 -16.64 11.32 0.05
N HIS A 11 -15.92 12.24 0.70
CA HIS A 11 -15.78 13.62 0.26
C HIS A 11 -15.05 13.75 -1.09
N GLU A 12 -14.10 12.87 -1.39
CA GLU A 12 -13.31 12.93 -2.63
C GLU A 12 -14.17 12.54 -3.83
N PHE A 13 -14.97 11.49 -3.67
CA PHE A 13 -15.97 11.11 -4.66
C PHE A 13 -16.99 12.24 -4.88
N GLN A 14 -17.53 12.83 -3.81
CA GLN A 14 -18.50 13.92 -3.91
C GLN A 14 -17.94 15.16 -4.61
N ASP A 15 -16.70 15.55 -4.31
CA ASP A 15 -16.06 16.69 -4.94
C ASP A 15 -15.80 16.42 -6.45
N GLY A 16 -15.45 15.17 -6.80
CA GLY A 16 -15.37 14.73 -8.19
C GLY A 16 -16.71 14.83 -8.93
N ILE A 17 -17.80 14.33 -8.33
CA ILE A 17 -19.15 14.44 -8.93
C ILE A 17 -19.59 15.89 -9.07
N ARG A 18 -19.32 16.73 -8.06
CA ARG A 18 -19.64 18.17 -8.12
C ARG A 18 -18.91 18.87 -9.27
N ALA A 19 -17.64 18.56 -9.49
CA ALA A 19 -16.88 19.10 -10.61
C ALA A 19 -17.47 18.69 -11.97
N ILE A 20 -17.83 17.41 -12.13
CA ILE A 20 -18.46 16.88 -13.35
C ILE A 20 -19.82 17.54 -13.58
N VAL A 21 -20.67 17.61 -12.53
CA VAL A 21 -22.00 18.23 -12.62
C VAL A 21 -21.88 19.72 -12.94
N SER A 22 -20.93 20.44 -12.32
CA SER A 22 -20.66 21.85 -12.64
C SER A 22 -20.29 22.04 -14.11
N GLN A 23 -19.49 21.13 -14.67
CA GLN A 23 -19.12 21.16 -16.09
C GLN A 23 -20.31 20.88 -17.00
N LEU A 24 -21.15 19.89 -16.67
CA LEU A 24 -22.37 19.58 -17.44
C LEU A 24 -23.37 20.73 -17.42
N GLN A 25 -23.52 21.40 -16.27
CA GLN A 25 -24.34 22.60 -16.15
C GLN A 25 -23.82 23.73 -17.05
N ALA A 26 -22.51 23.95 -17.11
CA ALA A 26 -21.90 24.94 -18.00
C ALA A 26 -22.14 24.63 -19.49
N GLN A 27 -22.32 23.36 -19.83
CA GLN A 27 -22.65 22.89 -21.18
C GLN A 27 -24.15 22.94 -21.51
N GLY A 28 -24.99 23.40 -20.57
CA GLY A 28 -26.44 23.49 -20.76
C GLY A 28 -27.15 22.13 -20.69
N ALA A 29 -26.57 21.15 -20.00
CA ALA A 29 -27.20 19.85 -19.80
C ALA A 29 -28.51 19.98 -19.01
N SER A 30 -29.48 19.14 -19.36
CA SER A 30 -30.77 19.08 -18.66
C SER A 30 -30.63 18.46 -17.27
N GLU A 31 -31.52 18.81 -16.35
CA GLU A 31 -31.53 18.23 -14.99
C GLU A 31 -31.67 16.69 -15.00
N ALA A 32 -32.29 16.12 -16.03
CA ALA A 32 -32.39 14.68 -16.21
C ALA A 32 -31.01 14.04 -16.45
N GLN A 33 -30.16 14.67 -17.27
CA GLN A 33 -28.80 14.20 -17.54
C GLN A 33 -27.88 14.35 -16.33
N ILE A 34 -28.09 15.40 -15.52
CA ILE A 34 -27.36 15.58 -14.26
C ILE A 34 -27.70 14.44 -13.27
N LYS A 35 -28.97 14.06 -13.18
CA LYS A 35 -29.38 12.94 -12.31
C LYS A 35 -28.82 11.60 -12.80
N ASP A 36 -28.87 11.37 -14.10
CA ASP A 36 -28.36 10.16 -14.74
C ASP A 36 -26.84 10.00 -14.51
N THR A 37 -26.07 11.08 -14.70
CA THR A 37 -24.61 11.06 -14.45
C THR A 37 -24.25 10.82 -12.99
N VAL A 38 -24.97 11.43 -12.04
CA VAL A 38 -24.76 11.16 -10.61
C VAL A 38 -25.08 9.70 -10.28
N GLN A 39 -26.17 9.16 -10.82
CA GLN A 39 -26.57 7.78 -10.59
C GLN A 39 -25.54 6.79 -11.17
N GLN A 40 -25.14 6.99 -12.42
CA GLN A 40 -24.16 6.14 -13.09
C GLN A 40 -22.81 6.12 -12.35
N ALA A 41 -22.35 7.28 -11.88
CA ALA A 41 -21.10 7.36 -11.14
C ALA A 41 -21.19 6.69 -9.76
N THR A 42 -22.36 6.76 -9.11
CA THR A 42 -22.64 6.06 -7.85
C THR A 42 -22.60 4.54 -8.06
N GLU A 43 -23.22 4.03 -9.13
CA GLU A 43 -23.21 2.61 -9.48
C GLU A 43 -21.80 2.11 -9.81
N TYR A 44 -21.00 2.90 -10.54
CA TYR A 44 -19.61 2.58 -10.83
C TYR A 44 -18.76 2.49 -9.56
N TYR A 45 -18.92 3.43 -8.63
CA TYR A 45 -18.21 3.42 -7.35
C TYR A 45 -18.54 2.15 -6.55
N GLN A 46 -19.82 1.80 -6.46
CA GLN A 46 -20.25 0.57 -5.78
C GLN A 46 -19.73 -0.69 -6.49
N GLN A 47 -19.76 -0.73 -7.82
CA GLN A 47 -19.26 -1.86 -8.59
C GLN A 47 -17.74 -2.04 -8.41
N ARG A 48 -17.00 -0.93 -8.37
CA ARG A 48 -15.57 -0.92 -8.09
C ARG A 48 -15.28 -1.45 -6.69
N ASN A 49 -16.01 -1.00 -5.67
CA ASN A 49 -15.85 -1.51 -4.31
C ASN A 49 -16.14 -3.01 -4.21
N ARG A 50 -17.21 -3.49 -4.86
CA ARG A 50 -17.53 -4.94 -4.91
C ARG A 50 -16.45 -5.79 -5.57
N ALA A 51 -15.76 -5.26 -6.58
CA ALA A 51 -14.65 -5.96 -7.23
C ALA A 51 -13.43 -6.03 -6.30
N SER A 52 -13.12 -4.94 -5.58
CA SER A 52 -12.06 -4.90 -4.58
C SER A 52 -12.29 -5.88 -3.43
N GLU A 53 -13.54 -6.03 -2.99
CA GLU A 53 -13.92 -7.01 -1.95
C GLU A 53 -13.76 -8.47 -2.43
N GLN A 54 -14.00 -8.75 -3.71
CA GLN A 54 -13.82 -10.10 -4.28
C GLN A 54 -12.34 -10.49 -4.48
N GLU A 55 -11.46 -9.52 -4.75
CA GLU A 55 -10.01 -9.77 -4.81
C GLU A 55 -9.43 -10.02 -3.41
N GLN A 56 -9.89 -9.30 -2.38
CA GLN A 56 -9.48 -9.54 -0.99
C GLN A 56 -9.87 -10.93 -0.47
N HIS A 57 -11.07 -11.42 -0.82
CA HIS A 57 -11.51 -12.77 -0.44
C HIS A 57 -10.82 -13.91 -1.22
N LYS A 58 -10.21 -13.61 -2.37
CA LYS A 58 -9.47 -14.60 -3.17
C LYS A 58 -8.01 -14.72 -2.75
N GLU A 59 -7.45 -13.68 -2.13
CA GLU A 59 -6.08 -13.68 -1.64
C GLU A 59 -5.92 -14.43 -0.30
N GLU A 60 -6.97 -14.51 0.54
CA GLU A 60 -6.97 -15.30 1.77
C GLU A 60 -6.99 -16.84 1.57
N LEU A 61 -7.21 -17.33 0.35
CA LEU A 61 -7.18 -18.77 0.02
C LEU A 61 -5.89 -19.22 -0.68
N SER A 62 -4.95 -18.31 -0.93
CA SER A 62 -3.72 -18.57 -1.69
C SER A 62 -2.44 -18.20 -0.91
N VAL A 63 -2.43 -18.44 0.40
CA VAL A 63 -1.22 -18.45 1.23
C VAL A 63 -0.99 -19.86 1.76
N ASN A 64 -0.72 -20.81 0.85
CA ASN A 64 0.03 -22.01 1.21
C ASN A 64 0.63 -22.66 -0.04
N GLU A 65 1.62 -22.02 -0.64
CA GLU A 65 2.66 -22.74 -1.38
C GLU A 65 3.93 -21.87 -1.48
N GLU A 66 5.00 -22.41 -0.92
CA GLU A 66 6.39 -21.94 -1.05
C GLU A 66 6.78 -21.67 -2.51
N PRO A 67 7.76 -20.78 -2.72
CA PRO A 67 9.06 -21.34 -3.07
C PRO A 67 10.23 -20.67 -2.35
N GLU A 68 11.13 -21.54 -1.91
CA GLU A 68 12.48 -21.24 -1.43
C GLU A 68 13.23 -20.32 -2.40
N THR A 69 13.64 -19.13 -1.92
CA THR A 69 14.84 -18.46 -2.43
C THR A 69 15.68 -17.96 -1.27
N ALA A 70 16.89 -18.49 -1.20
CA ALA A 70 17.86 -18.29 -0.14
C ALA A 70 18.23 -16.81 0.04
N VAL A 71 17.75 -16.21 1.13
CA VAL A 71 18.31 -14.99 1.72
C VAL A 71 19.00 -15.41 3.01
N LYS A 72 20.23 -14.93 3.17
CA LYS A 72 21.16 -15.27 4.26
C LYS A 72 20.50 -15.22 5.64
N GLU A 73 20.60 -16.34 6.34
CA GLU A 73 20.40 -16.59 7.77
C GLU A 73 20.29 -15.32 8.63
N PRO A 74 19.08 -14.91 9.09
CA PRO A 74 18.97 -14.17 10.32
C PRO A 74 19.30 -15.13 11.45
N GLU A 75 20.02 -14.66 12.45
CA GLU A 75 20.30 -15.45 13.64
C GLU A 75 19.01 -16.06 14.19
N ARG A 76 19.11 -17.36 14.46
CA ARG A 76 18.05 -18.28 14.87
C ARG A 76 17.24 -17.71 16.05
N GLY A 77 15.97 -17.37 15.84
CA GLY A 77 14.96 -17.61 16.89
C GLY A 77 13.92 -16.54 17.22
N GLU A 78 13.84 -15.39 16.54
CA GLU A 78 12.81 -14.40 16.90
C GLU A 78 11.64 -14.38 15.90
N PRO A 79 10.39 -14.62 16.35
CA PRO A 79 9.24 -14.62 15.46
C PRO A 79 9.01 -13.21 14.93
N TYR A 80 8.79 -13.10 13.62
CA TYR A 80 8.37 -11.85 13.01
C TYR A 80 7.02 -11.42 13.64
N PRO A 81 6.83 -10.11 13.92
CA PRO A 81 5.59 -9.63 14.52
C PRO A 81 4.37 -9.96 13.64
N ALA A 82 3.22 -10.17 14.28
CA ALA A 82 2.00 -10.64 13.63
C ALA A 82 1.46 -9.68 12.54
N SER A 83 1.73 -8.37 12.64
CA SER A 83 1.32 -7.38 11.65
C SER A 83 2.13 -6.08 11.75
N PHE A 84 2.07 -5.26 10.70
CA PHE A 84 2.69 -3.94 10.67
C PHE A 84 2.10 -3.00 11.75
N THR A 85 0.80 -3.09 12.03
CA THR A 85 0.15 -2.30 13.08
C THR A 85 0.75 -2.57 14.45
N ALA A 86 1.11 -3.83 14.74
CA ALA A 86 1.76 -4.17 16.00
C ALA A 86 3.14 -3.52 16.14
N ILE A 87 3.89 -3.39 15.03
CA ILE A 87 5.18 -2.68 15.02
C ILE A 87 4.97 -1.19 15.30
N VAL A 88 3.98 -0.56 14.64
CA VAL A 88 3.66 0.86 14.85
C VAL A 88 3.24 1.14 16.29
N GLU A 89 2.47 0.24 16.91
CA GLU A 89 2.11 0.33 18.32
C GLU A 89 3.34 0.25 19.23
N MET A 90 4.27 -0.69 18.98
CA MET A 90 5.51 -0.81 19.75
C MET A 90 6.39 0.45 19.63
N LEU A 91 6.48 1.04 18.43
CA LEU A 91 7.20 2.30 18.22
C LEU A 91 6.54 3.47 18.97
N THR A 92 5.23 3.63 18.82
CA THR A 92 4.51 4.77 19.44
C THR A 92 4.42 4.66 20.96
N THR A 93 4.47 3.46 21.52
CA THR A 93 4.51 3.20 22.96
C THR A 93 5.92 3.23 23.56
N GLY A 94 6.95 3.49 22.75
CA GLY A 94 8.35 3.54 23.19
C GLY A 94 8.92 2.18 23.59
N ARG A 95 8.34 1.09 23.08
CA ARG A 95 8.80 -0.30 23.28
C ARG A 95 9.62 -0.78 22.07
N GLU A 96 10.48 0.08 21.57
CA GLU A 96 11.27 -0.16 20.36
C GLU A 96 12.19 -1.37 20.56
N ASP A 97 12.80 -1.50 21.74
CA ASP A 97 13.69 -2.61 22.12
C ASP A 97 13.01 -4.00 22.14
N GLN A 98 11.67 -4.04 22.07
CA GLN A 98 10.89 -5.29 22.07
C GLN A 98 10.51 -5.75 20.66
N ILE A 99 10.85 -4.96 19.62
CA ILE A 99 10.55 -5.30 18.24
C ILE A 99 11.50 -6.43 17.82
N PRO A 100 10.97 -7.60 17.44
CA PRO A 100 11.79 -8.74 17.06
C PRO A 100 12.75 -8.40 15.91
N GLY A 101 14.01 -8.80 16.04
CA GLY A 101 15.01 -8.68 14.97
C GLY A 101 15.55 -7.27 14.67
N ILE A 102 15.16 -6.23 15.43
CA ILE A 102 15.80 -4.92 15.29
C ILE A 102 17.17 -4.92 15.97
N ARG A 103 18.12 -4.16 15.42
CA ARG A 103 19.45 -3.97 16.00
C ARG A 103 19.70 -2.49 16.22
N GLU A 104 20.26 -2.14 17.36
CA GLU A 104 20.67 -0.77 17.65
C GLU A 104 21.79 -0.37 16.67
N ILE A 105 21.59 0.75 15.96
CA ILE A 105 22.60 1.31 15.06
C ILE A 105 23.44 2.31 15.87
N PRO A 106 24.74 2.03 16.12
CA PRO A 106 25.58 2.94 16.87
C PRO A 106 25.76 4.27 16.14
N LEU A 107 25.79 5.39 16.89
CA LEU A 107 26.10 6.72 16.35
C LEU A 107 27.59 6.90 15.98
N LYS A 108 28.41 5.85 16.13
CA LYS A 108 29.84 5.84 15.85
C LYS A 108 30.10 5.14 14.51
N ILE A 109 30.95 5.76 13.69
CA ILE A 109 31.43 5.13 12.46
C ILE A 109 32.41 3.99 12.76
N ASN A 110 32.43 2.97 11.91
CA ASN A 110 33.41 1.89 12.02
C ASN A 110 34.84 2.45 11.89
N GLU A 111 35.72 2.14 12.84
CA GLU A 111 37.12 2.59 12.87
C GLU A 111 38.06 1.70 12.05
N GLN A 112 37.58 0.53 11.59
CA GLN A 112 38.35 -0.36 10.75
C GLN A 112 38.57 0.27 9.36
N PRO A 113 39.70 -0.04 8.69
CA PRO A 113 39.92 0.40 7.32
C PRO A 113 38.79 -0.13 6.41
N PRO A 114 38.38 0.65 5.39
CA PRO A 114 37.39 0.20 4.41
C PRO A 114 37.79 -1.13 3.78
N SER A 115 36.82 -1.99 3.50
CA SER A 115 37.10 -3.23 2.76
C SER A 115 37.54 -2.88 1.34
N GLU A 116 38.64 -3.49 0.90
CA GLU A 116 39.06 -3.44 -0.50
C GLU A 116 38.30 -4.46 -1.35
N SER A 117 38.11 -4.16 -2.64
CA SER A 117 37.51 -5.09 -3.59
C SER A 117 38.44 -6.26 -3.85
N LYS A 118 37.94 -7.49 -3.67
CA LYS A 118 38.65 -8.73 -3.97
C LYS A 118 38.43 -9.20 -5.42
N MET A 119 37.64 -8.48 -6.20
CA MET A 119 37.24 -8.89 -7.54
C MET A 119 38.26 -8.43 -8.58
N THR A 120 38.64 -9.32 -9.49
CA THR A 120 39.53 -8.99 -10.61
C THR A 120 38.81 -8.05 -11.58
N ARG A 121 39.50 -6.99 -12.04
CA ARG A 121 38.93 -6.11 -13.05
C ARG A 121 38.88 -6.84 -14.39
N PRO A 122 37.72 -6.89 -15.07
CA PRO A 122 37.65 -7.45 -16.41
C PRO A 122 38.55 -6.66 -17.36
N ARG A 123 39.28 -7.36 -18.22
CA ARG A 123 40.20 -6.74 -19.18
C ARG A 123 39.40 -6.00 -20.24
N LYS A 124 39.98 -4.90 -20.74
CA LYS A 124 39.37 -4.16 -21.84
C LYS A 124 39.50 -4.99 -23.13
N PRO A 125 38.52 -4.93 -24.03
CA PRO A 125 38.53 -5.74 -25.24
C PRO A 125 39.60 -5.32 -26.28
N TRP A 126 40.32 -4.23 -26.04
CA TRP A 126 41.43 -3.74 -26.88
C TRP A 126 42.80 -3.81 -26.18
N GLU A 127 42.88 -4.53 -25.05
CA GLU A 127 44.16 -4.91 -24.43
C GLU A 127 44.76 -6.17 -25.03
#